data_AF-A0AAW6XE12-F1
#
_entry.id   AF-A0AAW6XE12-F1
#
_cell.length_a   1.000
_cell.length_b   1.000
_cell.length_c   1.000
_cell.angle_alpha   90.00
_cell.angle_beta   90.00
_cell.angle_gamma   90.00
#
_symmetry.space_group_name_H-M   'P 1'
#
loop_
_entity.id
_entity.type
_entity.pdbx_description
1 polymer ?
#
loop_
_entity_poly.entity_id
_entity_poly.type
_entity_poly.pdbx_seq_one_letter_code
_entity_poly.pdbx_strand_id
1 'polypeptide(L)' 'WSFNARSSLSLPVAASLQGTQFDLTIGETAVNITGSERQAKTINGGLPGPVLRWKEGDTITLKVKNRLNEQTSI' A
#
# COMPACT_ATOMS: atom_id res chain seq x y z
N TRP A 1 15.65 -23.57 30.38
CA TRP A 1 16.13 -22.24 29.94
C TRP A 1 16.35 -22.32 28.44
N SER A 2 15.46 -21.70 27.67
CA SER A 2 15.63 -21.48 26.22
C SER A 2 14.53 -20.52 25.76
N PHE A 3 14.89 -19.26 25.53
CA PHE A 3 14.03 -18.27 24.89
C PHE A 3 14.24 -18.37 23.37
N ASN A 4 13.23 -18.84 22.63
CA ASN A 4 13.25 -18.80 21.17
C ASN A 4 12.83 -17.40 20.70
N ALA A 5 13.79 -16.61 20.23
CA ALA A 5 13.52 -15.34 19.55
C ALA A 5 12.97 -15.61 18.14
N ARG A 6 11.92 -14.86 17.74
CA ARG A 6 11.70 -14.35 16.36
C ARG A 6 10.35 -13.63 16.24
N SER A 7 10.27 -12.42 16.78
CA SER A 7 9.34 -11.42 16.26
C SER A 7 10.17 -10.45 15.42
N SER A 8 10.58 -10.87 14.22
CA SER A 8 11.12 -9.93 13.25
C SER A 8 9.98 -9.01 12.83
N LEU A 9 10.03 -7.75 13.27
CA LEU A 9 9.20 -6.67 12.74
C LEU A 9 9.53 -6.48 11.25
N SER A 10 8.88 -7.23 10.38
CA SER A 10 8.83 -6.88 8.96
C SER A 10 7.74 -5.84 8.80
N LEU A 11 8.08 -4.56 8.94
CA LEU A 11 7.26 -3.51 8.32
C LEU A 11 7.25 -3.85 6.82
N PRO A 12 6.08 -3.97 6.17
CA PRO A 12 6.05 -4.21 4.74
C PRO A 12 6.83 -3.07 4.08
N VAL A 13 7.94 -3.40 3.42
CA VAL A 13 8.63 -2.47 2.53
C VAL A 13 7.57 -2.00 1.54
N ALA A 14 7.28 -0.69 1.52
CA ALA A 14 6.31 -0.12 0.60
C ALA A 14 6.65 -0.63 -0.81
N ALA A 15 5.73 -1.36 -1.42
CA ALA A 15 5.97 -1.97 -2.72
C ALA A 15 6.31 -0.86 -3.73
N SER A 16 7.47 -0.94 -4.39
CA SER A 16 7.83 0.04 -5.41
C SER A 16 7.40 -0.45 -6.79
N LEU A 17 6.57 0.31 -7.49
CA LEU A 17 6.20 0.04 -8.88
C LEU A 17 7.00 0.95 -9.81
N GLN A 18 7.53 0.40 -10.89
CA GLN A 18 8.32 1.11 -11.90
C GLN A 18 7.68 0.95 -13.28
N GLY A 19 7.72 1.99 -14.10
CA GLY A 19 7.22 1.96 -15.48
C GLY A 19 6.35 3.16 -15.81
N THR A 20 5.50 3.00 -16.83
CA THR A 20 4.61 4.06 -17.33
C THR A 20 3.13 3.71 -17.19
N GLN A 21 2.77 2.51 -16.75
CA GLN A 21 1.39 2.11 -16.49
C GLN A 21 1.27 1.53 -15.08
N PHE A 22 0.30 2.05 -14.33
CA PHE A 22 0.08 1.67 -12.95
C PHE A 22 -1.41 1.42 -12.69
N ASP A 23 -1.70 0.32 -12.01
CA ASP A 23 -3.04 -0.02 -11.55
C ASP A 23 -3.09 0.09 -10.01
N LEU A 24 -3.92 1.02 -9.53
CA LEU A 24 -4.13 1.28 -8.11
C LEU A 24 -5.56 0.95 -7.72
N THR A 25 -5.72 0.21 -6.63
CA THR A 25 -7.01 -0.05 -6.01
C THR A 25 -7.07 0.61 -4.64
N ILE A 26 -8.00 1.53 -4.45
CA ILE A 26 -8.31 2.11 -3.13
C ILE A 26 -9.37 1.22 -2.47
N GLY A 27 -9.16 0.85 -1.22
CA GLY A 27 -10.14 0.08 -0.44
C GLY A 27 -9.88 0.15 1.07
N GLU A 28 -10.81 -0.37 1.86
CA GLU A 28 -10.63 -0.55 3.30
C GLU A 28 -10.00 -1.91 3.57
N THR A 29 -8.89 -1.91 4.33
CA THR A 29 -8.19 -3.13 4.73
C THR A 29 -7.91 -3.07 6.22
N ALA A 30 -8.10 -4.19 6.90
CA ALA A 30 -7.74 -4.33 8.30
C ALA A 30 -6.21 -4.42 8.40
N VAL A 31 -5.60 -3.46 9.10
CA VAL A 31 -4.15 -3.36 9.27
C VAL A 31 -3.80 -3.33 10.74
N ASN A 32 -2.67 -3.93 11.11
CA ASN A 32 -2.14 -3.88 12.46
C ASN A 32 -0.79 -3.16 12.46
N ILE A 33 -0.80 -1.88 12.87
CA ILE A 33 0.40 -1.02 12.89
C ILE A 33 0.90 -0.80 14.32
N THR A 34 -0.01 -0.73 15.30
CA THR A 34 0.29 -0.37 16.69
C THR A 34 0.06 -1.53 17.68
N GLY A 35 -0.02 -2.77 17.20
CA GLY A 35 -0.33 -3.95 18.01
C GLY A 35 -1.83 -4.26 18.16
N SER A 36 -2.71 -3.53 17.47
CA SER A 36 -4.14 -3.83 17.37
C SER A 36 -4.61 -3.65 15.93
N GLU A 37 -5.50 -4.54 15.49
CA GLU A 37 -6.11 -4.48 14.17
C GLU A 37 -7.09 -3.31 14.09
N ARG A 38 -6.93 -2.46 13.07
CA ARG A 38 -7.79 -1.32 12.78
C ARG A 38 -8.09 -1.26 11.30
N GLN A 39 -9.30 -0.87 10.95
CA GLN A 39 -9.64 -0.59 9.55
C GLN A 39 -8.95 0.67 9.08
N ALA A 40 -8.30 0.61 7.92
CA ALA A 40 -7.66 1.75 7.29
C ALA A 40 -7.98 1.80 5.80
N LYS A 41 -8.01 3.03 5.25
CA LYS A 41 -8.00 3.23 3.80
C LYS A 41 -6.60 2.90 3.29
N THR A 42 -6.54 2.05 2.27
CA THR A 42 -5.30 1.48 1.74
C THR A 42 -5.27 1.58 0.22
N ILE A 43 -4.05 1.61 -0.32
CA ILE A 43 -3.82 1.50 -1.77
C ILE A 43 -3.17 0.15 -2.02
N ASN A 44 -3.79 -0.67 -2.87
CA ASN A 44 -3.39 -2.06 -3.13
C ASN A 44 -3.29 -2.90 -1.84
N GLY A 45 -4.14 -2.63 -0.85
CA GLY A 45 -4.14 -3.32 0.45
C GLY A 45 -2.99 -2.94 1.39
N GLY A 46 -2.11 -2.02 0.98
CA GLY A 46 -0.94 -1.58 1.73
C GLY A 46 -1.14 -0.23 2.43
N LEU A 47 -0.45 -0.07 3.57
CA LEU A 47 -0.27 1.18 4.29
C LEU A 47 1.16 1.22 4.89
N PRO A 48 2.06 2.09 4.41
CA PRO A 48 1.87 3.02 3.30
C PRO A 48 1.61 2.30 1.96
N GLY A 49 0.90 2.97 1.05
CA GLY A 49 0.68 2.47 -0.31
C GLY A 49 1.97 2.35 -1.13
N PRO A 50 1.90 1.83 -2.37
CA PRO A 50 3.08 1.63 -3.19
C PRO A 50 3.75 2.94 -3.60
N VAL A 51 5.08 2.95 -3.69
CA VAL A 51 5.84 4.05 -4.26
C VAL A 51 5.92 3.87 -5.76
N LEU A 52 5.39 4.83 -6.51
CA LEU A 52 5.48 4.83 -7.97
C LEU A 52 6.77 5.53 -8.42
N ARG A 53 7.48 4.95 -9.38
CA ARG A 53 8.74 5.47 -9.93
C ARG A 53 8.69 5.48 -11.46
N TRP A 54 8.92 6.65 -12.04
CA TRP A 54 9.03 6.86 -13.48
C TRP A 54 10.14 7.89 -13.76
N LYS A 55 10.49 8.09 -15.04
CA LYS A 55 11.50 9.09 -15.42
C LYS A 55 10.82 10.40 -15.82
N GLU A 56 11.51 11.50 -15.56
CA GLU A 56 11.09 12.80 -16.06
C GLU A 56 10.99 12.77 -17.59
N GLY A 57 9.91 13.35 -18.13
CA GLY A 57 9.58 13.31 -19.55
C GLY A 57 8.67 12.14 -19.95
N ASP A 58 8.46 11.14 -19.08
CA ASP A 58 7.52 10.05 -19.35
C ASP A 58 6.06 10.54 -19.21
N THR A 59 5.22 10.20 -20.19
CA THR A 59 3.77 10.23 -20.01
C THR A 59 3.33 8.92 -19.38
N ILE A 60 2.70 8.99 -18.20
CA ILE A 60 2.23 7.81 -17.48
C ILE A 60 0.70 7.66 -17.56
N THR A 61 0.24 6.42 -17.47
CA THR A 61 -1.17 6.04 -17.33
C THR A 61 -1.40 5.49 -15.93
N LEU A 62 -2.19 6.20 -15.14
CA LEU A 62 -2.61 5.77 -13.82
C LEU A 62 -4.07 5.34 -13.85
N LYS A 63 -4.34 4.04 -13.68
CA LYS A 63 -5.68 3.47 -13.58
C LYS A 63 -6.04 3.32 -12.12
N VAL A 64 -7.05 4.07 -11.68
CA VAL A 64 -7.50 4.07 -10.28
C VAL A 64 -8.86 3.40 -10.17
N LYS A 65 -8.94 2.37 -9.33
CA LYS A 65 -10.19 1.71 -8.97
C LYS A 65 -10.52 2.04 -7.51
N ASN A 66 -11.49 2.92 -7.30
CA ASN A 66 -12.04 3.17 -5.97
C ASN A 66 -13.07 2.08 -5.62
N ARG A 67 -12.85 1.36 -4.51
CA ARG A 67 -13.80 0.36 -3.96
C ARG A 67 -14.46 0.83 -2.66
N LEU A 68 -14.24 2.08 -2.24
CA LEU A 68 -14.95 2.66 -1.11
C LEU A 68 -16.39 2.98 -1.50
N ASN A 69 -17.24 3.19 -0.49
CA ASN A 69 -18.61 3.66 -0.65
C ASN A 69 -18.72 5.20 -0.77
N GLU A 70 -17.59 5.89 -0.89
CA GLU A 70 -17.45 7.34 -0.93
C GLU A 70 -16.58 7.77 -2.13
N GLN A 71 -16.71 9.03 -2.56
CA GLN A 71 -15.87 9.61 -3.62
C GLN A 71 -14.44 9.85 -3.13
N THR A 72 -13.46 9.62 -4.00
CA THR A 72 -12.03 9.81 -3.69
C THR A 72 -11.29 10.46 -4.85
N SER A 73 -10.25 11.22 -4.53
CA SER A 73 -9.26 11.72 -5.49
C SER A 73 -7.87 11.21 -5.11
N ILE A 74 -7.01 11.02 -6.10
CA ILE A 74 -5.56 10.83 -5.96
C ILE A 74 -4.87 12.05 -6.56
#